data_AF-A0A527W6W4-F1
#
_entry.id   AF-A0A527W6W4-F1
#
_cell.length_a   1.000
_cell.length_b   1.000
_cell.length_c   1.000
_cell.angle_alpha   90.00
_cell.angle_beta   90.00
_cell.angle_gamma   90.00
#
_symmetry.space_group_name_H-M   'P 1'
#
loop_
_entity.id
_entity.type
_entity.pdbx_description
1 polymer ?
#
loop_
_entity_poly.entity_id
_entity_poly.type
_entity_poly.pdbx_seq_one_letter_code
_entity_poly.pdbx_strand_id
1 'polypeptide(L)'
;MMDFAIFWDWLSFAVRWLHVITGIAWIGSSFYFVALDLGLRQRPGLPAGAFGEEWQVHGGGFYHIQKYLVAPAEMPEHLTWFKWESYATWLSGFAMLCVVYYAGADFFLIDPNVLNISAPVGILLSLATIGVGWIVYDLLCRSPLGKSDTGLMLVLYCVLVFIAWGLTHLFTGRAAFLHLGAITATIMSANVFMVIIPNQKIVVADLIAGRKPDPRYGKIAKQRSLHNNYLTLPVLFLMLSNHYPLAFGTQFNWVIASLVFIIGVLIRHYFNTVHARKGNPTWTWLGAAVLFMIIIWLSTVPKVLTGEPKTSAASAAAQVYIASAHFPAVRDTVLGRCSMCH
;
A
#
# COMPACT_ATOMS: atom_id res chain seq x y z
N MET A 1 21.08 29.91 0.52
CA MET A 1 20.55 28.95 -0.50
C MET A 1 21.09 27.55 -0.30
N MET A 2 22.40 27.36 -0.10
CA MET A 2 23.00 26.04 0.16
C MET A 2 22.47 25.39 1.46
N ASP A 3 22.31 26.16 2.53
CA ASP A 3 21.82 25.65 3.83
C ASP A 3 20.38 25.11 3.76
N PHE A 4 19.52 25.75 2.95
CA PHE A 4 18.14 25.29 2.75
C PHE A 4 18.09 23.97 1.99
N ALA A 5 18.89 23.82 0.93
CA ALA A 5 18.95 22.57 0.16
C ALA A 5 19.47 21.41 1.03
N ILE A 6 20.54 21.64 1.80
CA ILE A 6 21.08 20.63 2.73
C ILE A 6 20.04 20.25 3.79
N PHE A 7 19.37 21.24 4.38
CA PHE A 7 18.31 20.98 5.36
C PHE A 7 17.16 20.17 4.74
N TRP A 8 16.73 20.53 3.52
CA TRP A 8 15.64 19.85 2.84
C TRP A 8 15.97 18.38 2.51
N ASP A 9 17.20 18.11 2.09
CA ASP A 9 17.68 16.75 1.84
C ASP A 9 17.68 15.91 3.13
N TRP A 10 18.17 16.46 4.24
CA TRP A 10 18.12 15.80 5.54
C TRP A 10 16.69 15.61 6.06
N LEU A 11 15.79 16.57 5.83
CA LEU A 11 14.37 16.44 6.16
C LEU A 11 13.72 15.30 5.37
N SER A 12 13.94 15.27 4.05
CA SER A 12 13.46 14.20 3.17
C SER A 12 13.98 12.83 3.62
N PHE A 13 15.26 12.75 4.00
CA PHE A 13 15.87 11.54 4.52
C PHE A 13 15.28 11.11 5.86
N ALA A 14 15.12 12.04 6.82
CA ALA A 14 14.55 11.75 8.13
C ALA A 14 13.10 11.26 8.04
N VAL A 15 12.27 11.90 7.20
CA VAL A 15 10.89 11.48 6.97
C VAL A 15 10.82 10.11 6.30
N ARG A 16 11.73 9.83 5.35
CA ARG A 16 11.86 8.49 4.75
C ARG A 16 12.24 7.43 5.76
N TRP A 17 13.22 7.71 6.60
CA TRP A 17 13.66 6.79 7.64
C TRP A 17 12.53 6.47 8.62
N LEU A 18 11.83 7.51 9.11
CA LEU A 18 10.65 7.35 9.95
C LEU A 18 9.54 6.50 9.27
N HIS A 19 9.27 6.76 7.99
CA HIS A 19 8.24 6.03 7.26
C HIS A 19 8.57 4.55 7.12
N VAL A 20 9.83 4.20 6.83
CA VAL A 20 10.28 2.81 6.74
C VAL A 20 10.12 2.11 8.10
N ILE A 21 10.55 2.75 9.20
CA ILE A 21 10.42 2.18 10.55
C ILE A 21 8.96 1.89 10.89
N THR A 22 8.09 2.88 10.71
CA THR A 22 6.66 2.73 11.01
C THR A 22 6.00 1.71 10.10
N GLY A 23 6.35 1.68 8.81
CA GLY A 23 5.86 0.69 7.85
C GLY A 23 6.23 -0.75 8.24
N ILE A 24 7.47 -0.98 8.71
CA ILE A 24 7.89 -2.29 9.23
C ILE A 24 7.06 -2.68 10.46
N ALA A 25 6.86 -1.75 11.40
CA ALA A 25 6.06 -2.02 12.60
C ALA A 25 4.61 -2.39 12.25
N TRP A 26 3.98 -1.65 11.33
CA TRP A 26 2.59 -1.91 10.94
C TRP A 26 2.42 -3.19 10.13
N ILE A 27 3.29 -3.44 9.16
CA ILE A 27 3.19 -4.62 8.31
C ILE A 27 3.56 -5.88 9.09
N GLY A 28 4.59 -5.81 9.94
CA GLY A 28 4.99 -6.90 10.82
C GLY A 28 3.87 -7.31 11.77
N SER A 29 3.27 -6.34 12.48
CA SER A 29 2.12 -6.60 13.36
C SER A 29 0.92 -7.15 12.58
N SER A 30 0.63 -6.61 11.39
CA SER A 30 -0.46 -7.09 10.54
C SER A 30 -0.27 -8.56 10.13
N PHE A 31 0.93 -8.95 9.67
CA PHE A 31 1.21 -10.35 9.33
C PHE A 31 1.15 -11.27 10.53
N TYR A 32 1.66 -10.82 11.69
CA TYR A 32 1.58 -11.58 12.93
C TYR A 32 0.12 -11.84 13.35
N PHE A 33 -0.72 -10.80 13.42
CA PHE A 33 -2.11 -10.95 13.85
C PHE A 33 -2.95 -11.79 12.88
N VAL A 34 -2.70 -11.69 11.57
CA VAL A 34 -3.35 -12.56 10.58
C VAL A 34 -2.92 -14.01 10.76
N ALA A 35 -1.63 -14.28 10.94
CA ALA A 35 -1.13 -15.63 11.18
C ALA A 35 -1.69 -16.21 12.48
N LEU A 36 -1.73 -15.41 13.56
CA LEU A 36 -2.33 -15.78 14.83
C LEU A 36 -3.82 -16.11 14.66
N ASP A 37 -4.61 -15.25 14.01
CA ASP A 37 -6.06 -15.45 13.85
C ASP A 37 -6.40 -16.70 13.04
N LEU A 38 -5.65 -16.94 11.96
CA LEU A 38 -5.81 -18.14 11.13
C LEU A 38 -5.25 -19.41 11.80
N GLY A 39 -4.25 -19.25 12.67
CA GLY A 39 -3.59 -20.33 13.39
C GLY A 39 -4.35 -20.82 14.63
N LEU A 40 -5.38 -20.12 15.11
CA LEU A 40 -6.12 -20.51 16.31
C LEU A 40 -6.58 -21.98 16.26
N ARG A 41 -6.30 -22.72 17.33
CA ARG A 41 -6.73 -24.10 17.51
C ARG A 41 -7.99 -24.17 18.35
N GLN A 42 -8.95 -24.95 17.87
CA GLN A 42 -10.10 -25.38 18.66
C GLN A 42 -9.74 -26.68 19.35
N ARG A 43 -9.99 -26.74 20.67
CA ARG A 43 -9.75 -27.96 21.46
C ARG A 43 -10.83 -28.14 22.52
N PRO A 44 -11.06 -29.39 22.99
CA PRO A 44 -11.86 -29.62 24.19
C PRO A 44 -11.27 -28.88 25.40
N GLY A 45 -12.13 -28.33 26.26
CA GLY A 45 -11.72 -27.61 27.47
C GLY A 45 -11.31 -26.15 27.27
N LEU A 46 -11.60 -25.55 26.11
CA LEU A 46 -11.50 -24.09 25.95
C LEU A 46 -12.41 -23.37 26.96
N PRO A 47 -11.99 -22.21 27.49
CA PRO A 47 -12.86 -21.39 28.33
C PRO A 47 -14.17 -21.06 27.63
N ALA A 48 -15.25 -20.91 28.41
CA ALA A 48 -16.56 -20.57 27.88
C ALA A 48 -16.49 -19.29 27.03
N GLY A 49 -17.00 -19.35 25.80
CA GLY A 49 -17.01 -18.22 24.85
C GLY A 49 -15.70 -18.00 24.06
N ALA A 50 -14.63 -18.74 24.36
CA ALA A 50 -13.41 -18.69 23.56
C ALA A 50 -13.62 -19.33 22.19
N PHE A 51 -13.17 -18.65 21.14
CA PHE A 51 -13.20 -19.13 19.76
C PHE A 51 -12.12 -20.17 19.49
N GLY A 52 -10.95 -19.97 20.10
CA GLY A 52 -9.75 -20.78 19.94
C GLY A 52 -8.58 -20.19 20.71
N GLU A 53 -7.50 -20.95 20.77
CA GLU A 53 -6.25 -20.55 21.43
C GLU A 53 -5.04 -20.78 20.53
N GLU A 54 -3.92 -20.14 20.86
CA GLU A 54 -2.62 -20.46 20.27
C GLU A 54 -1.52 -20.35 21.33
N TRP A 55 -0.53 -21.24 21.20
CA TRP A 55 0.67 -21.24 22.02
C TRP A 55 1.86 -20.81 21.16
N GLN A 56 2.60 -19.81 21.62
CA GLN A 56 3.73 -19.26 20.89
C GLN A 56 4.96 -19.18 21.79
N VAL A 57 6.13 -19.39 21.22
CA VAL A 57 7.41 -19.24 21.91
C VAL A 57 8.14 -18.03 21.35
N HIS A 58 8.55 -17.11 22.22
CA HIS A 58 9.37 -15.97 21.83
C HIS A 58 10.10 -15.40 23.05
N GLY A 59 11.30 -14.84 22.85
CA GLY A 59 12.06 -14.18 23.92
C GLY A 59 12.39 -15.07 25.13
N GLY A 60 12.50 -16.39 24.94
CA GLY A 60 12.79 -17.35 26.01
C GLY A 60 11.59 -17.80 26.85
N GLY A 61 10.36 -17.39 26.49
CA GLY A 61 9.13 -17.78 27.21
C GLY A 61 8.00 -18.28 26.29
N PHE A 62 6.89 -18.65 26.91
CA PHE A 62 5.69 -19.14 26.24
C PHE A 62 4.53 -18.16 26.43
N TYR A 63 3.85 -17.81 25.34
CA TYR A 63 2.63 -17.02 25.32
C TYR A 63 1.45 -17.95 25.08
N HIS A 64 0.43 -17.86 25.93
CA HIS A 64 -0.86 -18.52 25.73
C HIS A 64 -1.90 -17.46 25.41
N ILE A 65 -2.37 -17.45 24.16
CA ILE A 65 -3.30 -16.44 23.67
C ILE A 65 -4.64 -17.11 23.42
N GLN A 66 -5.70 -16.53 23.95
CA GLN A 66 -7.08 -16.96 23.73
C GLN A 66 -7.85 -15.85 23.05
N LYS A 67 -8.57 -16.18 21.98
CA LYS A 67 -9.42 -15.21 21.27
C LYS A 67 -10.89 -15.45 21.60
N TYR A 68 -11.60 -14.39 21.95
CA TYR A 68 -13.04 -14.38 22.18
C TYR A 68 -13.71 -13.63 21.01
N LEU A 69 -14.79 -14.18 20.43
CA LEU A 69 -15.52 -13.48 19.35
C LEU A 69 -16.42 -12.36 19.86
N VAL A 70 -16.89 -12.51 21.10
CA VAL A 70 -17.84 -11.57 21.71
C VAL A 70 -17.19 -10.99 22.95
N ALA A 71 -17.03 -11.78 24.02
CA ALA A 71 -16.38 -11.35 25.25
C ALA A 71 -15.78 -12.54 26.01
N PRO A 72 -14.71 -12.31 26.79
CA PRO A 72 -14.40 -13.14 27.96
C PRO A 72 -15.42 -12.93 29.08
N ALA A 73 -15.45 -13.85 30.06
CA ALA A 73 -16.29 -13.72 31.25
C ALA A 73 -15.93 -12.50 32.10
N GLU A 74 -14.65 -12.14 32.15
CA GLU A 74 -14.13 -10.97 32.83
C GLU A 74 -13.31 -10.13 31.85
N MET A 75 -13.66 -8.86 31.68
CA MET A 75 -12.91 -7.93 30.85
C MET A 75 -11.74 -7.33 31.65
N PRO A 76 -10.49 -7.44 31.16
CA PRO A 76 -9.35 -6.84 31.83
C PRO A 76 -9.44 -5.30 31.77
N GLU A 77 -8.97 -4.63 32.83
CA GLU A 77 -8.89 -3.16 32.88
C GLU A 77 -7.91 -2.59 31.84
N HIS A 78 -6.87 -3.37 31.50
CA HIS A 78 -5.85 -2.97 30.56
C HIS A 78 -6.07 -3.58 29.16
N LEU A 79 -6.23 -2.72 28.16
CA LEU A 79 -6.38 -3.11 26.75
C LEU A 79 -5.35 -2.37 25.87
N THR A 80 -4.50 -3.13 25.18
CA THR A 80 -3.57 -2.59 24.18
C THR A 80 -4.24 -2.50 22.82
N TRP A 81 -4.26 -1.30 22.24
CA TRP A 81 -4.88 -1.03 20.94
C TRP A 81 -3.82 -0.85 19.85
N PHE A 82 -3.71 -1.84 18.95
CA PHE A 82 -2.83 -1.80 17.79
C PHE A 82 -3.42 -0.93 16.68
N LYS A 83 -3.16 0.37 16.77
CA LYS A 83 -3.65 1.40 15.84
C LYS A 83 -2.58 2.40 15.42
N TRP A 84 -1.61 2.64 16.32
CA TRP A 84 -0.61 3.68 16.15
C TRP A 84 0.37 3.36 15.04
N GLU A 85 0.66 2.09 14.81
CA GLU A 85 1.50 1.63 13.73
C GLU A 85 0.92 2.07 12.38
N SER A 86 -0.37 1.79 12.15
CA SER A 86 -1.09 2.25 10.95
C SER A 86 -1.13 3.76 10.82
N TYR A 87 -1.42 4.48 11.90
CA TYR A 87 -1.57 5.94 11.87
C TYR A 87 -0.24 6.62 11.62
N ALA A 88 0.82 6.18 12.28
CA ALA A 88 2.17 6.72 12.10
C ALA A 88 2.72 6.40 10.70
N THR A 89 2.45 5.22 10.14
CA THR A 89 2.84 4.91 8.75
C THR A 89 2.13 5.83 7.77
N TRP A 90 0.82 6.07 7.93
CA TRP A 90 0.09 6.94 7.02
C TRP A 90 0.55 8.40 7.14
N LEU A 91 0.69 8.92 8.37
CA LEU A 91 1.15 10.29 8.61
C LEU A 91 2.55 10.53 8.04
N SER A 92 3.50 9.62 8.30
CA SER A 92 4.86 9.71 7.76
C SER A 92 4.90 9.54 6.23
N GLY A 93 4.05 8.67 5.67
CA GLY A 93 3.95 8.49 4.22
C GLY A 93 3.36 9.71 3.52
N PHE A 94 2.33 10.31 4.10
CA PHE A 94 1.74 11.56 3.62
C PHE A 94 2.73 12.72 3.75
N ALA A 95 3.47 12.81 4.85
CA ALA A 95 4.56 13.78 4.98
C ALA A 95 5.62 13.60 3.89
N MET A 96 5.98 12.36 3.54
CA MET A 96 6.91 12.09 2.43
C MET A 96 6.34 12.52 1.08
N LEU A 97 5.05 12.31 0.84
CA LEU A 97 4.37 12.77 -0.37
C LEU A 97 4.46 14.30 -0.49
N CYS A 98 4.22 15.03 0.61
CA CYS A 98 4.36 16.48 0.64
C CYS A 98 5.81 16.94 0.39
N VAL A 99 6.78 16.37 1.11
CA VAL A 99 8.18 16.80 1.07
C VAL A 99 8.86 16.47 -0.27
N VAL A 100 8.54 15.32 -0.87
CA VAL A 100 9.22 14.85 -2.09
C VAL A 100 8.41 15.19 -3.33
N TYR A 101 7.12 14.86 -3.37
CA TYR A 101 6.33 14.94 -4.59
C TYR A 101 5.62 16.28 -4.75
N TYR A 102 5.16 16.93 -3.68
CA TYR A 102 4.46 18.20 -3.81
C TYR A 102 5.43 19.38 -3.88
N ALA A 103 6.48 19.38 -3.05
CA ALA A 103 7.52 20.41 -3.14
C ALA A 103 8.31 20.34 -4.47
N GLY A 104 8.44 19.16 -5.06
CA GLY A 104 9.08 18.93 -6.36
C GLY A 104 8.10 18.53 -7.47
N ALA A 105 6.88 19.05 -7.46
CA ALA A 105 5.79 18.60 -8.33
C ALA A 105 6.13 18.64 -9.83
N ASP A 106 6.83 19.68 -10.29
CA ASP A 106 7.22 19.84 -11.69
C ASP A 106 8.18 18.75 -12.19
N PHE A 107 8.88 18.06 -11.27
CA PHE A 107 9.84 16.99 -11.61
C PHE A 107 9.31 15.59 -11.29
N PHE A 108 8.69 15.42 -10.12
CA PHE A 108 8.33 14.10 -9.63
C PHE A 108 6.88 13.72 -9.93
N LEU A 109 5.97 14.70 -10.00
CA LEU A 109 4.53 14.46 -10.13
C LEU A 109 4.03 14.63 -11.57
N ILE A 110 4.38 15.75 -12.22
CA ILE A 110 3.82 16.15 -13.52
C ILE A 110 4.78 15.78 -14.64
N ASP A 111 4.23 15.22 -15.73
CA ASP A 111 4.92 15.10 -17.02
C ASP A 111 4.15 15.91 -18.06
N PRO A 112 4.70 17.03 -18.55
CA PRO A 112 4.05 17.85 -19.58
C PRO A 112 3.74 17.10 -20.89
N ASN A 113 4.42 15.98 -21.16
CA ASN A 113 4.14 15.14 -22.33
C ASN A 113 2.95 14.19 -22.10
N VAL A 114 2.54 13.98 -20.84
CA VAL A 114 1.36 13.20 -20.47
C VAL A 114 0.16 14.13 -20.33
N LEU A 115 0.28 15.12 -19.45
CA LEU A 115 -0.75 16.12 -19.19
C LEU A 115 -0.09 17.44 -18.77
N ASN A 116 -0.20 18.46 -19.62
CA ASN A 116 0.38 19.77 -19.35
C ASN A 116 -0.53 20.58 -18.40
N ILE A 117 -0.25 20.49 -17.10
CA ILE A 117 -0.95 21.19 -16.03
C ILE A 117 0.05 21.86 -15.08
N SER A 118 -0.42 22.84 -14.31
CA SER A 118 0.41 23.50 -13.29
C SER A 118 0.56 22.64 -12.03
N ALA A 119 1.64 22.87 -11.27
CA ALA A 119 1.91 22.20 -9.99
C ALA A 119 0.71 22.20 -9.01
N PRO A 120 0.01 23.31 -8.76
CA PRO A 120 -1.15 23.31 -7.86
C PRO A 120 -2.28 22.39 -8.34
N VAL A 121 -2.54 22.35 -9.66
CA VAL A 121 -3.57 21.47 -10.24
C VAL A 121 -3.15 20.00 -10.10
N GLY A 122 -1.88 19.68 -10.37
CA GLY A 122 -1.37 18.32 -10.19
C GLY A 122 -1.47 17.85 -8.73
N ILE A 123 -1.13 18.70 -7.76
CA ILE A 123 -1.25 18.40 -6.32
C ILE A 123 -2.72 18.20 -5.93
N LEU A 124 -3.63 19.05 -6.42
CA LEU A 124 -5.07 18.88 -6.16
C LEU A 124 -5.61 17.58 -6.74
N LEU A 125 -5.20 17.20 -7.95
CA LEU A 125 -5.56 15.91 -8.55
C LEU A 125 -4.99 14.73 -7.73
N SER A 126 -3.77 14.86 -7.22
CA SER A 126 -3.15 13.85 -6.34
C SER A 126 -3.97 13.65 -5.06
N LEU A 127 -4.30 14.74 -4.37
CA LEU A 127 -5.13 14.70 -3.15
C LEU A 127 -6.53 14.16 -3.45
N ALA A 128 -7.14 14.59 -4.56
CA ALA A 128 -8.46 14.14 -4.97
C ALA A 128 -8.49 12.64 -5.28
N THR A 129 -7.49 12.10 -6.00
CA THR A 129 -7.43 10.66 -6.31
C THR A 129 -7.29 9.81 -5.04
N ILE A 130 -6.50 10.27 -4.05
CA ILE A 130 -6.39 9.61 -2.73
C ILE A 130 -7.72 9.64 -1.97
N GLY A 131 -8.35 10.81 -1.86
CA GLY A 131 -9.61 10.97 -1.12
C GLY A 131 -10.78 10.23 -1.79
N VAL A 132 -10.97 10.43 -3.09
CA VAL A 132 -12.03 9.77 -3.88
C VAL A 132 -11.82 8.26 -3.90
N GLY A 133 -10.57 7.78 -4.02
CA GLY A 133 -10.26 6.35 -3.97
C GLY A 133 -10.78 5.68 -2.71
N TRP A 134 -10.60 6.31 -1.54
CA TRP A 134 -11.17 5.80 -0.29
C TRP A 134 -12.70 5.85 -0.26
N ILE A 135 -13.32 6.95 -0.70
CA ILE A 135 -14.78 7.09 -0.72
C ILE A 135 -15.42 6.01 -1.59
N VAL A 136 -14.92 5.83 -2.82
CA VAL A 136 -15.42 4.81 -3.75
C VAL A 136 -15.29 3.41 -3.14
N TYR A 137 -14.12 3.12 -2.56
CA TYR A 137 -13.89 1.85 -1.86
C TYR A 137 -14.86 1.63 -0.69
N ASP A 138 -15.07 2.63 0.17
CA ASP A 138 -15.95 2.48 1.33
C ASP A 138 -17.41 2.29 0.90
N LEU A 139 -17.88 3.04 -0.09
CA LEU A 139 -19.22 2.91 -0.67
C LEU A 139 -19.43 1.52 -1.28
N LEU A 140 -18.47 1.00 -2.06
CA LEU A 140 -18.57 -0.35 -2.65
C LEU A 140 -18.70 -1.42 -1.57
N CYS A 141 -17.93 -1.31 -0.49
CA CYS A 141 -17.99 -2.27 0.60
C CYS A 141 -19.26 -2.15 1.45
N ARG A 142 -19.90 -0.98 1.52
CA ARG A 142 -21.22 -0.80 2.16
C ARG A 142 -22.40 -1.20 1.26
N SER A 143 -22.17 -1.27 -0.05
CA SER A 143 -23.18 -1.66 -1.03
C SER A 143 -23.56 -3.16 -0.91
N PRO A 144 -24.60 -3.63 -1.63
CA PRO A 144 -24.93 -5.06 -1.68
C PRO A 144 -23.77 -5.97 -2.12
N LEU A 145 -22.80 -5.45 -2.90
CA LEU A 145 -21.59 -6.18 -3.28
C LEU A 145 -20.76 -6.59 -2.06
N GLY A 146 -20.78 -5.79 -1.00
CA GLY A 146 -20.09 -6.07 0.27
C GLY A 146 -20.58 -7.32 1.01
N LYS A 147 -21.68 -7.95 0.56
CA LYS A 147 -22.14 -9.24 1.10
C LYS A 147 -21.36 -10.43 0.55
N SER A 148 -20.65 -10.28 -0.58
CA SER A 148 -19.84 -11.31 -1.23
C SER A 148 -18.39 -10.87 -1.30
N ASP A 149 -17.52 -11.47 -0.46
CA ASP A 149 -16.10 -11.10 -0.41
C ASP A 149 -15.41 -11.31 -1.78
N THR A 150 -15.70 -12.41 -2.47
CA THR A 150 -15.13 -12.69 -3.80
C THR A 150 -15.61 -11.70 -4.86
N GLY A 151 -16.92 -11.44 -4.92
CA GLY A 151 -17.49 -10.50 -5.89
C GLY A 151 -16.96 -9.09 -5.67
N LEU A 152 -16.90 -8.66 -4.41
CA LEU A 152 -16.31 -7.37 -4.04
C LEU A 152 -14.84 -7.27 -4.44
N MET A 153 -14.02 -8.29 -4.16
CA MET A 153 -12.59 -8.28 -4.51
C MET A 153 -12.35 -8.21 -6.03
N LEU A 154 -13.17 -8.88 -6.84
CA LEU A 154 -13.09 -8.80 -8.31
C LEU A 154 -13.45 -7.39 -8.81
N VAL A 155 -14.53 -6.79 -8.29
CA VAL A 155 -14.91 -5.42 -8.64
C VAL A 155 -13.83 -4.42 -8.22
N LEU A 156 -13.31 -4.54 -6.99
CA LEU A 156 -12.23 -3.70 -6.49
C LEU A 156 -10.95 -3.85 -7.33
N TYR A 157 -10.66 -5.06 -7.83
CA TYR A 157 -9.55 -5.28 -8.75
C TYR A 157 -9.77 -4.51 -10.07
N CYS A 158 -10.95 -4.59 -10.69
CA CYS A 158 -11.25 -3.81 -11.89
C CYS A 158 -11.15 -2.30 -11.65
N VAL A 159 -11.65 -1.81 -10.52
CA VAL A 159 -11.52 -0.39 -10.13
C VAL A 159 -10.05 -0.01 -9.99
N LEU A 160 -9.23 -0.86 -9.38
CA LEU A 160 -7.80 -0.63 -9.21
C LEU A 160 -7.08 -0.59 -10.56
N VAL A 161 -7.37 -1.50 -11.48
CA VAL A 161 -6.83 -1.50 -12.84
C VAL A 161 -7.18 -0.19 -13.56
N PHE A 162 -8.43 0.26 -13.42
CA PHE A 162 -8.88 1.53 -14.00
C PHE A 162 -8.15 2.74 -13.38
N ILE A 163 -7.96 2.75 -12.06
CA ILE A 163 -7.17 3.80 -11.38
C ILE A 163 -5.72 3.76 -11.86
N ALA A 164 -5.09 2.58 -11.94
CA ALA A 164 -3.72 2.43 -12.40
C ALA A 164 -3.55 2.99 -13.82
N TRP A 165 -4.47 2.65 -14.73
CA TRP A 165 -4.51 3.22 -16.08
C TRP A 165 -4.72 4.74 -16.05
N GLY A 166 -5.72 5.24 -15.31
CA GLY A 166 -6.03 6.66 -15.22
C GLY A 166 -4.85 7.49 -14.70
N LEU A 167 -4.15 7.02 -13.67
CA LEU A 167 -2.98 7.70 -13.13
C LEU A 167 -1.84 7.85 -14.14
N THR A 168 -1.70 6.92 -15.10
CA THR A 168 -0.69 7.02 -16.16
C THR A 168 -1.01 8.09 -17.22
N HIS A 169 -2.26 8.57 -17.26
CA HIS A 169 -2.67 9.72 -18.07
C HIS A 169 -2.68 11.04 -17.30
N LEU A 170 -2.40 11.00 -16.00
CA LEU A 170 -2.38 12.19 -15.13
C LEU A 170 -0.97 12.58 -14.68
N PHE A 171 -0.13 11.59 -14.40
CA PHE A 171 1.16 11.78 -13.73
C PHE A 171 2.30 11.08 -14.46
N THR A 172 3.54 11.38 -14.03
CA THR A 172 4.71 10.60 -14.44
C THR A 172 4.49 9.11 -14.12
N GLY A 173 5.07 8.19 -14.91
CA GLY A 173 4.94 6.74 -14.63
C GLY A 173 5.39 6.36 -13.22
N ARG A 174 6.44 7.03 -12.71
CA ARG A 174 6.92 6.89 -11.33
C ARG A 174 5.86 7.35 -10.31
N ALA A 175 5.29 8.53 -10.51
CA ALA A 175 4.23 9.03 -9.65
C ALA A 175 2.97 8.17 -9.72
N ALA A 176 2.60 7.63 -10.88
CA ALA A 176 1.44 6.76 -11.02
C ALA A 176 1.55 5.51 -10.13
N PHE A 177 2.73 4.86 -10.10
CA PHE A 177 2.97 3.71 -9.21
C PHE A 177 2.91 4.10 -7.74
N LEU A 178 3.57 5.20 -7.37
CA LEU A 178 3.52 5.68 -5.99
C LEU A 178 2.09 6.02 -5.58
N HIS A 179 1.31 6.71 -6.41
CA HIS A 179 -0.06 7.12 -6.10
C HIS A 179 -1.00 5.93 -6.01
N LEU A 180 -0.84 4.92 -6.87
CA LEU A 180 -1.59 3.68 -6.73
C LEU A 180 -1.29 3.00 -5.38
N GLY A 181 -0.02 3.00 -4.97
CA GLY A 181 0.40 2.56 -3.64
C GLY A 181 -0.21 3.42 -2.53
N ALA A 182 -0.19 4.75 -2.66
CA ALA A 182 -0.67 5.70 -1.67
C ALA A 182 -2.18 5.64 -1.48
N ILE A 183 -2.96 5.50 -2.56
CA ILE A 183 -4.40 5.26 -2.52
C ILE A 183 -4.69 3.98 -1.75
N THR A 184 -3.99 2.89 -2.11
CA THR A 184 -4.20 1.59 -1.47
C THR A 184 -3.79 1.60 0.01
N ALA A 185 -2.65 2.21 0.36
CA ALA A 185 -2.21 2.39 1.74
C ALA A 185 -3.15 3.30 2.55
N THR A 186 -3.72 4.32 1.91
CA THR A 186 -4.74 5.19 2.53
C THR A 186 -6.02 4.42 2.81
N ILE A 187 -6.49 3.62 1.87
CA ILE A 187 -7.62 2.70 2.09
C ILE A 187 -7.35 1.80 3.30
N MET A 188 -6.15 1.21 3.36
CA MET A 188 -5.77 0.32 4.45
C MET A 188 -5.72 1.03 5.82
N SER A 189 -5.16 2.24 5.88
CA SER A 189 -5.08 2.99 7.14
C SER A 189 -6.44 3.55 7.56
N ALA A 190 -7.24 4.03 6.61
CA ALA A 190 -8.60 4.50 6.87
C ALA A 190 -9.53 3.35 7.30
N ASN A 191 -9.33 2.12 6.81
CA ASN A 191 -9.99 0.94 7.36
C ASN A 191 -9.73 0.77 8.86
N VAL A 192 -8.49 1.00 9.31
CA VAL A 192 -8.15 0.94 10.73
C VAL A 192 -8.81 2.08 11.50
N PHE A 193 -8.60 3.32 11.05
CA PHE A 193 -9.01 4.53 11.74
C PHE A 193 -10.53 4.76 11.78
N MET A 194 -11.20 4.61 10.64
CA MET A 194 -12.61 4.96 10.46
C MET A 194 -13.57 3.79 10.67
N VAL A 195 -13.10 2.53 10.58
CA VAL A 195 -13.99 1.35 10.59
C VAL A 195 -13.64 0.37 11.71
N ILE A 196 -12.42 -0.16 11.74
CA ILE A 196 -12.04 -1.24 12.67
C ILE A 196 -12.03 -0.74 14.11
N ILE A 197 -11.27 0.33 14.41
CA ILE A 197 -11.13 0.84 15.78
C ILE A 197 -12.45 1.37 16.35
N PRO A 198 -13.26 2.17 15.63
CA PRO A 198 -14.57 2.59 16.12
C PRO A 198 -15.50 1.42 16.42
N ASN A 199 -15.58 0.42 15.52
CA ASN A 199 -16.41 -0.76 15.74
C ASN A 199 -15.95 -1.59 16.95
N GLN A 200 -14.64 -1.75 17.13
CA GLN A 200 -14.09 -2.44 18.30
C GLN A 200 -14.38 -1.68 19.60
N LYS A 201 -14.32 -0.35 19.60
CA LYS A 201 -14.69 0.47 20.76
C LYS A 201 -16.17 0.32 21.13
N ILE A 202 -17.07 0.25 20.14
CA ILE A 202 -18.50 0.00 20.39
C ILE A 202 -18.68 -1.37 21.05
N VAL A 203 -18.05 -2.42 20.51
CA VAL A 203 -18.11 -3.77 21.09
C VAL A 203 -17.60 -3.77 22.52
N VAL A 204 -16.44 -3.18 22.80
CA VAL A 204 -15.89 -3.08 24.16
C VAL A 204 -16.81 -2.31 25.11
N ALA A 205 -17.42 -1.21 24.66
CA ALA A 205 -18.34 -0.42 25.47
C ALA A 205 -19.63 -1.20 25.81
N ASP A 206 -20.15 -2.00 24.89
CA ASP A 206 -21.30 -2.88 25.17
C ASP A 206 -20.96 -3.93 26.23
N LEU A 207 -19.77 -4.52 26.14
CA LEU A 207 -19.29 -5.52 27.11
C LEU A 207 -19.13 -4.95 28.51
N ILE A 208 -18.48 -3.79 28.63
CA ILE A 208 -18.31 -3.09 29.91
C ILE A 208 -19.68 -2.78 30.53
N ALA A 209 -20.68 -2.48 29.70
CA ALA A 209 -22.04 -2.20 30.16
C ALA A 209 -22.91 -3.46 30.37
N GLY A 210 -22.33 -4.67 30.28
CA GLY A 210 -23.07 -5.93 30.45
C GLY A 210 -24.07 -6.23 29.32
N ARG A 211 -23.99 -5.53 28.18
CA ARG A 211 -24.83 -5.79 27.00
C ARG A 211 -24.18 -6.82 26.09
N LYS A 212 -24.99 -7.54 25.33
CA LYS A 212 -24.52 -8.44 24.26
C LYS A 212 -24.13 -7.60 23.02
N PRO A 213 -22.86 -7.58 22.59
CA PRO A 213 -22.43 -6.84 21.41
C PRO A 213 -23.08 -7.35 20.12
N ASP A 214 -23.36 -6.45 19.19
CA ASP A 214 -23.83 -6.79 17.85
C ASP A 214 -22.70 -7.46 17.03
N PRO A 215 -22.86 -8.74 16.61
CA PRO A 215 -21.86 -9.47 15.81
C PRO A 215 -21.50 -8.80 14.48
N ARG A 216 -22.38 -7.92 13.95
CA ARG A 216 -22.16 -7.19 12.71
C ARG A 216 -20.88 -6.35 12.74
N TYR A 217 -20.56 -5.71 13.87
CA TYR A 217 -19.37 -4.87 14.00
C TYR A 217 -18.08 -5.68 13.81
N GLY A 218 -18.02 -6.88 14.39
CA GLY A 218 -16.90 -7.81 14.20
C GLY A 218 -16.78 -8.29 12.75
N LYS A 219 -17.90 -8.59 12.09
CA LYS A 219 -17.92 -9.01 10.67
C LYS A 219 -17.39 -7.91 9.74
N ILE A 220 -17.83 -6.66 9.93
CA ILE A 220 -17.35 -5.51 9.16
C ILE A 220 -15.84 -5.31 9.37
N ALA A 221 -15.39 -5.31 10.62
CA ALA A 221 -13.97 -5.16 10.93
C ALA A 221 -13.12 -6.28 10.31
N LYS A 222 -13.61 -7.53 10.34
CA LYS A 222 -12.93 -8.68 9.73
C LYS A 222 -12.80 -8.55 8.22
N GLN A 223 -13.84 -8.10 7.52
CA GLN A 223 -13.79 -7.87 6.07
C GLN A 223 -12.71 -6.84 5.70
N ARG A 224 -12.64 -5.72 6.44
CA ARG A 224 -11.61 -4.70 6.19
C ARG A 224 -10.20 -5.19 6.48
N SER A 225 -10.04 -5.96 7.56
CA SER A 225 -8.76 -6.60 7.89
C SER A 225 -8.33 -7.60 6.81
N LEU A 226 -9.27 -8.36 6.23
CA LEU A 226 -9.00 -9.27 5.12
C LEU A 226 -8.49 -8.52 3.89
N HIS A 227 -9.12 -7.40 3.53
CA HIS A 227 -8.66 -6.57 2.43
C HIS A 227 -7.24 -6.05 2.69
N ASN A 228 -6.99 -5.49 3.87
CA ASN A 228 -5.66 -5.01 4.24
C ASN A 228 -4.60 -6.11 4.10
N ASN A 229 -4.89 -7.32 4.57
CA ASN A 229 -4.00 -8.47 4.47
C ASN A 229 -3.56 -8.77 3.02
N TYR A 230 -4.50 -8.78 2.07
CA TYR A 230 -4.21 -9.06 0.67
C TYR A 230 -3.52 -7.89 -0.07
N LEU A 231 -3.78 -6.65 0.35
CA LEU A 231 -3.24 -5.44 -0.27
C LEU A 231 -1.81 -5.09 0.21
N THR A 232 -1.34 -5.67 1.32
CA THR A 232 -0.02 -5.34 1.91
C THR A 232 1.15 -5.57 0.96
N LEU A 233 1.28 -6.75 0.35
CA LEU A 233 2.44 -7.05 -0.52
C LEU A 233 2.47 -6.20 -1.80
N PRO A 234 1.34 -5.99 -2.49
CA PRO A 234 1.32 -5.06 -3.63
C PRO A 234 1.70 -3.64 -3.25
N VAL A 235 1.22 -3.12 -2.11
CA VAL A 235 1.58 -1.78 -1.62
C VAL A 235 3.08 -1.68 -1.40
N LEU A 236 3.70 -2.67 -0.74
CA LEU A 236 5.15 -2.68 -0.55
C LEU A 236 5.91 -2.58 -1.88
N PHE A 237 5.53 -3.38 -2.87
CA PHE A 237 6.15 -3.32 -4.19
C PHE A 237 6.01 -1.92 -4.81
N LEU A 238 4.81 -1.36 -4.80
CA LEU A 238 4.55 -0.04 -5.40
C LEU A 238 5.34 1.07 -4.70
N MET A 239 5.46 1.04 -3.38
CA MET A 239 6.24 2.02 -2.64
C MET A 239 7.74 1.90 -2.94
N LEU A 240 8.26 0.68 -3.05
CA LEU A 240 9.67 0.40 -3.37
C LEU A 240 10.01 0.60 -4.86
N SER A 241 9.00 0.56 -5.74
CA SER A 241 9.19 0.63 -7.20
C SER A 241 9.92 1.88 -7.67
N ASN A 242 9.91 2.96 -6.87
CA ASN A 242 10.65 4.20 -7.11
C ASN A 242 12.15 4.01 -7.32
N HIS A 243 12.71 2.89 -6.84
CA HIS A 243 14.13 2.54 -6.99
C HIS A 243 14.41 1.65 -8.22
N TYR A 244 13.38 1.27 -8.97
CA TYR A 244 13.47 0.33 -10.08
C TYR A 244 12.73 0.85 -11.32
N PRO A 245 13.35 1.74 -12.11
CA PRO A 245 12.72 2.36 -13.28
C PRO A 245 12.15 1.39 -14.32
N LEU A 246 12.66 0.15 -14.38
CA LEU A 246 12.11 -0.90 -15.25
C LEU A 246 10.63 -1.21 -14.94
N ALA A 247 10.19 -1.03 -13.70
CA ALA A 247 8.80 -1.32 -13.33
C ALA A 247 7.80 -0.31 -13.91
N PHE A 248 8.19 0.97 -14.04
CA PHE A 248 7.27 2.06 -14.40
C PHE A 248 7.64 2.80 -15.70
N GLY A 249 8.84 2.60 -16.24
CA GLY A 249 9.36 3.28 -17.43
C GLY A 249 8.88 2.73 -18.78
N THR A 250 7.94 1.78 -18.77
CA THR A 250 7.32 1.17 -19.95
C THR A 250 5.90 1.71 -20.16
N GLN A 251 5.39 1.66 -21.39
CA GLN A 251 3.97 1.97 -21.67
C GLN A 251 2.99 0.96 -21.03
N PHE A 252 3.50 -0.22 -20.65
CA PHE A 252 2.73 -1.27 -19.98
C PHE A 252 2.75 -1.11 -18.44
N ASN A 253 3.17 0.05 -17.93
CA ASN A 253 3.34 0.28 -16.50
C ASN A 253 2.05 0.01 -15.69
N TRP A 254 0.87 0.45 -16.15
CA TRP A 254 -0.40 0.15 -15.46
C TRP A 254 -0.73 -1.35 -15.46
N VAL A 255 -0.35 -2.09 -16.50
CA VAL A 255 -0.49 -3.55 -16.56
C VAL A 255 0.44 -4.20 -15.54
N ILE A 256 1.71 -3.79 -15.49
CA ILE A 256 2.68 -4.27 -14.50
C ILE A 256 2.17 -4.03 -13.09
N ALA A 257 1.70 -2.81 -12.79
CA ALA A 257 1.12 -2.48 -11.49
C ALA A 257 -0.06 -3.43 -11.16
N SER A 258 -0.93 -3.71 -12.13
CA SER A 258 -2.09 -4.61 -11.98
C SER A 258 -1.69 -6.07 -11.74
N LEU A 259 -0.63 -6.56 -12.40
CA LEU A 259 -0.10 -7.92 -12.22
C LEU A 259 0.55 -8.09 -10.85
N VAL A 260 1.22 -7.07 -10.33
CA VAL A 260 1.81 -7.05 -8.98
C VAL A 260 0.73 -7.29 -7.92
N PHE A 261 -0.47 -6.74 -8.10
CA PHE A 261 -1.59 -7.04 -7.20
C PHE A 261 -1.96 -8.52 -7.19
N ILE A 262 -2.03 -9.16 -8.36
CA ILE A 262 -2.31 -10.60 -8.44
C ILE A 262 -1.20 -11.40 -7.78
N ILE A 263 0.08 -11.07 -8.03
CA ILE A 263 1.23 -11.73 -7.40
C ILE A 263 1.12 -11.63 -5.87
N GLY A 264 0.85 -10.44 -5.34
CA GLY A 264 0.66 -10.25 -3.91
C GLY A 264 -0.49 -11.08 -3.35
N VAL A 265 -1.61 -11.17 -4.09
CA VAL A 265 -2.75 -12.01 -3.71
C VAL A 265 -2.38 -13.50 -3.69
N LEU A 266 -1.67 -14.00 -4.68
CA LEU A 266 -1.22 -15.40 -4.74
C LEU A 266 -0.31 -15.74 -3.56
N ILE A 267 0.68 -14.89 -3.28
CA ILE A 267 1.62 -15.10 -2.17
C ILE A 267 0.86 -15.03 -0.83
N ARG A 268 -0.01 -14.05 -0.62
CA ARG A 268 -0.82 -13.99 0.61
C ARG A 268 -1.78 -15.17 0.72
N HIS A 269 -2.36 -15.64 -0.38
CA HIS A 269 -3.22 -16.82 -0.40
C HIS A 269 -2.46 -18.07 0.06
N TYR A 270 -1.22 -18.25 -0.38
CA TYR A 270 -0.33 -19.32 0.13
C TYR A 270 -0.20 -19.26 1.65
N PHE A 271 0.32 -18.15 2.18
CA PHE A 271 0.57 -18.02 3.61
C PHE A 271 -0.72 -18.12 4.44
N ASN A 272 -1.80 -17.49 4.00
CA ASN A 272 -3.09 -17.58 4.70
C ASN A 272 -3.60 -19.03 4.75
N THR A 273 -3.47 -19.79 3.67
CA THR A 273 -3.94 -21.19 3.61
C THR A 273 -3.10 -22.10 4.50
N VAL A 274 -1.78 -21.91 4.51
CA VAL A 274 -0.85 -22.64 5.37
C VAL A 274 -1.09 -22.31 6.84
N HIS A 275 -1.22 -21.03 7.21
CA HIS A 275 -1.53 -20.63 8.59
C HIS A 275 -2.89 -21.19 9.06
N ALA A 276 -3.88 -21.23 8.17
CA ALA A 276 -5.18 -21.84 8.44
C ALA A 276 -5.16 -23.38 8.47
N ARG A 277 -4.00 -24.01 8.22
CA ARG A 277 -3.82 -25.47 8.16
C ARG A 277 -4.75 -26.16 7.14
N LYS A 278 -5.07 -25.47 6.05
CA LYS A 278 -5.96 -25.96 4.97
C LYS A 278 -5.20 -26.66 3.83
N GLY A 279 -3.91 -26.93 4.02
CA GLY A 279 -3.03 -27.55 3.03
C GLY A 279 -1.92 -26.61 2.56
N ASN A 280 -1.23 -27.02 1.49
CA ASN A 280 -0.05 -26.36 0.97
C ASN A 280 -0.23 -26.02 -0.52
N PRO A 281 -0.84 -24.89 -0.88
CA PRO A 281 -1.20 -24.55 -2.27
C PRO A 281 0.02 -24.07 -3.06
N THR A 282 0.99 -24.95 -3.32
CA THR A 282 2.27 -24.62 -3.96
C THR A 282 2.14 -24.06 -5.39
N TRP A 283 1.02 -24.32 -6.07
CA TRP A 283 0.70 -23.75 -7.39
C TRP A 283 0.74 -22.22 -7.42
N THR A 284 0.47 -21.56 -6.28
CA THR A 284 0.52 -20.10 -6.14
C THR A 284 1.91 -19.53 -6.42
N TRP A 285 2.98 -20.26 -6.05
CA TRP A 285 4.36 -19.88 -6.35
C TRP A 285 4.66 -19.96 -7.85
N LEU A 286 4.20 -21.02 -8.51
CA LEU A 286 4.33 -21.14 -9.96
C LEU A 286 3.56 -20.00 -10.67
N GLY A 287 2.33 -19.73 -10.25
CA GLY A 287 1.54 -18.62 -10.78
C GLY A 287 2.23 -17.26 -10.59
N ALA A 288 2.74 -16.99 -9.39
CA ALA A 288 3.49 -15.77 -9.09
C ALA A 288 4.77 -15.65 -9.94
N ALA A 289 5.51 -16.75 -10.13
CA ALA A 289 6.72 -16.77 -10.95
C ALA A 289 6.41 -16.51 -12.43
N VAL A 290 5.35 -17.12 -12.99
CA VAL A 290 4.91 -16.88 -14.37
C VAL A 290 4.52 -15.42 -14.56
N LEU A 291 3.72 -14.85 -13.65
CA LEU A 291 3.34 -13.43 -13.70
C LEU A 291 4.56 -12.51 -13.58
N PHE A 292 5.54 -12.86 -12.76
CA PHE A 292 6.78 -12.10 -12.63
C PHE A 292 7.61 -12.13 -13.93
N MET A 293 7.69 -13.28 -14.60
CA MET A 293 8.34 -13.38 -15.92
C MET A 293 7.61 -12.53 -16.97
N ILE A 294 6.27 -12.47 -16.94
CA ILE A 294 5.48 -11.59 -17.80
C ILE A 294 5.82 -10.11 -17.50
N ILE A 295 5.95 -9.72 -16.22
CA ILE A 295 6.38 -8.36 -15.84
C ILE A 295 7.77 -8.04 -16.40
N ILE A 296 8.75 -8.95 -16.28
CA ILE A 296 10.10 -8.78 -16.83
C ILE A 296 10.01 -8.55 -18.34
N TRP A 297 9.21 -9.35 -19.03
CA TRP A 297 8.99 -9.19 -20.47
C TRP A 297 8.36 -7.83 -20.79
N LEU A 298 7.24 -7.45 -20.16
CA LEU A 298 6.57 -6.15 -20.37
C LEU A 298 7.47 -4.94 -20.04
N SER A 299 8.42 -5.09 -19.13
CA SER A 299 9.38 -4.04 -18.76
C SER A 299 10.46 -3.80 -19.82
N THR A 300 10.74 -4.80 -20.67
CA THR A 300 11.83 -4.76 -21.66
C THR A 300 11.33 -4.68 -23.11
N VAL A 301 10.13 -5.19 -23.39
CA VAL A 301 9.52 -5.27 -24.73
C VAL A 301 9.52 -3.95 -25.51
N PRO A 302 9.17 -2.77 -24.95
CA PRO A 302 9.22 -1.54 -25.73
C PRO A 302 10.62 -1.25 -26.28
N LYS A 303 11.68 -1.51 -25.50
CA LYS A 303 13.06 -1.32 -25.96
C LYS A 303 13.47 -2.32 -27.05
N VAL A 304 12.94 -3.54 -26.97
CA VAL A 304 13.26 -4.64 -27.92
C VAL A 304 12.51 -4.47 -29.25
N LEU A 305 11.28 -3.95 -29.22
CA LEU A 305 10.45 -3.81 -30.42
C LEU A 305 10.65 -2.50 -31.17
N THR A 306 10.89 -1.38 -30.47
CA THR A 306 10.93 -0.07 -31.15
C THR A 306 12.33 0.33 -31.59
N GLY A 307 13.41 -0.16 -30.98
CA GLY A 307 14.80 0.21 -31.31
C GLY A 307 15.14 1.70 -31.13
N GLU A 308 14.13 2.56 -31.03
CA GLU A 308 14.27 3.99 -30.88
C GLU A 308 14.60 4.33 -29.42
N PRO A 309 15.67 5.10 -29.16
CA PRO A 309 15.74 5.83 -27.93
C PRO A 309 14.48 6.71 -27.91
N LYS A 310 13.71 6.70 -26.82
CA LYS A 310 12.74 7.76 -26.55
C LYS A 310 13.52 9.06 -26.35
N THR A 311 14.07 9.64 -27.42
CA THR A 311 14.25 11.07 -27.52
C THR A 311 12.84 11.62 -27.66
N SER A 312 12.13 11.73 -26.55
CA SER A 312 11.00 12.64 -26.47
C SER A 312 11.53 13.96 -27.03
N ALA A 313 11.02 14.40 -28.18
CA ALA A 313 11.32 15.73 -28.69
C ALA A 313 11.15 16.69 -27.52
N ALA A 314 12.20 17.44 -27.19
CA ALA A 314 12.19 18.34 -26.05
C ALA A 314 10.91 19.17 -26.14
N SER A 315 10.08 19.13 -25.09
CA SER A 315 8.86 19.92 -25.03
C SER A 315 9.20 21.39 -25.30
N ALA A 316 8.25 22.18 -25.79
CA ALA A 316 8.51 23.61 -26.06
C ALA A 316 9.13 24.34 -24.86
N ALA A 317 8.76 23.93 -23.63
CA ALA A 317 9.39 24.41 -22.40
C ALA A 317 10.85 23.94 -22.24
N ALA A 318 11.15 22.67 -22.53
CA ALA A 318 12.52 22.14 -22.48
C ALA A 318 13.44 22.76 -23.53
N GLN A 319 12.92 23.15 -24.70
CA GLN A 319 13.71 23.81 -25.75
C GLN A 319 14.30 25.15 -25.29
N VAL A 320 13.57 25.91 -24.46
CA VAL A 320 14.07 27.16 -23.87
C VAL A 320 15.31 26.90 -23.00
N TYR A 321 15.30 25.83 -22.20
CA TYR A 321 16.43 25.48 -21.34
C TYR A 321 17.60 24.88 -22.13
N ILE A 322 17.33 24.08 -23.15
CA ILE A 322 18.37 23.51 -24.03
C ILE A 322 19.07 24.63 -24.82
N ALA A 323 18.33 25.66 -25.24
CA ALA A 323 18.88 26.81 -25.94
C ALA A 323 19.71 27.75 -25.04
N SER A 324 19.70 27.55 -23.72
CA SER A 324 20.51 28.35 -22.78
C SER A 324 22.01 28.09 -22.98
N ALA A 325 22.81 29.16 -23.02
CA ALA A 325 24.26 29.08 -23.07
C ALA A 325 24.89 28.32 -21.89
N HIS A 326 24.16 28.21 -20.76
CA HIS A 326 24.60 27.49 -19.57
C HIS A 326 24.24 25.99 -19.58
N PHE A 327 23.43 25.54 -20.54
CA PHE A 327 22.98 24.15 -20.60
C PHE A 327 24.12 23.12 -20.62
N PRO A 328 25.23 23.30 -21.37
CA PRO A 328 26.34 22.34 -21.36
C PRO A 328 26.97 22.16 -19.98
N ALA A 329 27.21 23.25 -19.25
CA ALA A 329 27.79 23.21 -17.90
C ALA A 329 26.87 22.50 -16.90
N VAL A 330 25.55 22.74 -16.99
CA VAL A 330 24.56 22.05 -16.15
C VAL A 330 24.49 20.56 -16.51
N ARG A 331 24.42 20.21 -17.80
CA ARG A 331 24.43 18.83 -18.30
C ARG A 331 25.66 18.07 -17.78
N ASP A 332 26.85 18.67 -17.91
CA ASP A 332 28.10 18.04 -17.51
C ASP A 332 28.23 17.91 -16.00
N THR A 333 27.67 18.86 -15.23
CA THR A 333 27.57 18.76 -13.77
C THR A 333 26.66 17.59 -13.36
N VAL A 334 25.50 17.43 -14.00
CA VAL A 334 24.58 16.32 -13.75
C VAL A 334 25.23 14.99 -14.13
N LEU A 335 25.86 14.91 -15.31
CA LEU A 335 26.58 13.72 -15.74
C LEU A 335 27.75 13.39 -14.80
N GLY A 336 28.50 14.38 -14.34
CA GLY A 336 29.67 14.15 -13.47
C GLY A 336 29.33 13.85 -12.01
N ARG A 337 28.21 14.36 -11.49
CA ARG A 337 27.88 14.28 -10.05
C ARG A 337 26.67 13.41 -9.72
N CYS A 338 25.74 13.22 -10.66
CA CYS A 338 24.50 12.49 -10.39
C CYS A 338 24.50 11.07 -10.96
N SER A 339 25.18 10.82 -12.09
CA SER A 339 25.23 9.48 -12.73
C SER A 339 25.90 8.40 -11.89
N MET A 340 26.74 8.78 -10.93
CA MET A 340 27.39 7.85 -10.01
C MET A 340 26.45 7.31 -8.92
N CYS A 341 25.30 7.97 -8.71
CA CYS A 341 24.34 7.63 -7.65
C CYS A 341 22.94 7.23 -8.16
N HIS A 342 22.66 7.38 -9.46
CA HIS A 342 21.35 7.17 -10.11
C HIS A 342 21.49 6.60 -11.52
#